data_AF-A0A7C1GTR3-F1
#
_entry.id   AF-A0A7C1GTR3-F1
#
_cell.length_a   1.000
_cell.length_b   1.000
_cell.length_c   1.000
_cell.angle_alpha   90.00
_cell.angle_beta   90.00
_cell.angle_gamma   90.00
#
_symmetry.space_group_name_H-M   'P 1'
#
loop_
_entity.id
_entity.type
_entity.pdbx_description
1 polymer ?
#
loop_
_entity_poly.entity_id
_entity_poly.type
_entity_poly.pdbx_seq_one_letter_code
_entity_poly.pdbx_strand_id
1 'polypeptide(L)'
;MYTRYTLLKLSLFVFLFAAMSICPALVAREIEIIESPEVTLVDEEGAGKLYRVGEHPVLVMEGTPEEMGYQHGRLLAAHIHNVLTQGYTPKALWDRGYSREYVMAQSERMDKFFPEAIREELRGLVRGLHAAGYTDLAYEDVRIGITQAEILHFPPDGPPACSNFACWGKWTTDGRLLHGRNLDWNIKGDLQDDHAILIWRPKGGIPFMMVGWAGGLGSVSGMSSEGITIG
;
A
#
# COMPACT_ATOMS: atom_id res chain seq x y z
N MET A 1 27.94 39.53 -35.06
CA MET A 1 27.35 39.17 -33.75
C MET A 1 25.88 38.73 -33.81
N TYR A 2 25.16 38.91 -34.95
CA TYR A 2 23.73 38.58 -35.07
C TYR A 2 23.38 37.17 -35.55
N THR A 3 24.34 36.41 -36.10
CA THR A 3 24.06 35.14 -36.80
C THR A 3 24.06 33.90 -35.89
N ARG A 4 24.60 34.00 -34.66
CA ARG A 4 24.66 32.86 -33.71
C ARG A 4 23.40 32.68 -32.85
N TYR A 5 22.57 33.72 -32.68
CA TYR A 5 21.37 33.65 -31.84
C TYR A 5 20.16 33.01 -32.55
N THR A 6 20.09 33.09 -33.88
CA THR A 6 18.98 32.54 -34.66
C THR A 6 19.03 31.01 -34.75
N LEU A 7 20.24 30.44 -34.81
CA LEU A 7 20.44 28.99 -34.83
C LEU A 7 20.10 28.33 -33.49
N LEU A 8 20.35 29.01 -32.36
CA LEU A 8 20.05 28.48 -31.01
C LEU A 8 18.54 28.46 -30.70
N LYS A 9 17.76 29.40 -31.26
CA LYS A 9 16.30 29.41 -31.12
C LYS A 9 15.63 28.34 -32.00
N LEU A 10 16.19 28.05 -33.17
CA LEU A 10 15.66 27.03 -34.08
C LEU A 10 15.90 25.61 -33.55
N SER A 11 17.06 25.33 -32.95
CA SER A 11 17.36 24.02 -32.36
C SER A 11 16.58 23.73 -31.08
N LEU A 12 16.24 24.76 -30.28
CA LEU A 12 15.36 24.58 -29.10
C LEU A 12 13.91 24.28 -29.50
N PHE A 13 13.43 24.86 -30.62
CA PHE A 13 12.07 24.64 -31.12
C PHE A 13 11.88 23.24 -31.75
N VAL A 14 12.91 22.74 -32.44
CA VAL A 14 12.88 21.39 -33.04
C VAL A 14 12.93 20.29 -31.96
N PHE A 15 13.65 20.51 -30.85
CA PHE A 15 13.64 19.57 -29.73
C PHE A 15 12.32 19.54 -28.95
N LEU A 16 11.63 20.68 -28.81
CA LEU A 16 10.29 20.71 -28.19
C LEU A 16 9.23 19.97 -29.02
N PHE A 17 9.28 20.07 -30.36
CA PHE A 17 8.34 19.37 -31.24
C PHE A 17 8.65 17.87 -31.37
N ALA A 18 9.93 17.47 -31.33
CA ALA A 18 10.31 16.07 -31.33
C ALA A 18 9.90 15.35 -30.02
N ALA A 19 9.96 16.04 -28.87
CA ALA A 19 9.49 15.51 -27.59
C ALA A 19 7.96 15.34 -27.51
N MET A 20 7.20 16.17 -28.23
CA MET A 20 5.73 16.02 -28.33
C MET A 20 5.29 14.91 -29.28
N SER A 21 6.17 14.44 -30.18
CA SER A 21 5.81 13.47 -31.23
C SER A 21 6.00 12.00 -30.82
N ILE A 22 6.50 11.73 -29.61
CA ILE A 22 6.65 10.38 -29.04
C ILE A 22 5.98 10.29 -27.66
N CYS A 23 4.95 11.10 -27.43
CA CYS A 23 3.92 10.67 -26.50
C CYS A 23 3.01 9.77 -27.36
N PRO A 24 3.13 8.42 -27.32
CA PRO A 24 2.03 7.61 -27.83
C PRO A 24 0.80 8.21 -27.16
N ALA A 25 -0.18 8.64 -27.95
CA ALA A 25 -1.41 9.22 -27.44
C ALA A 25 -1.75 8.42 -26.19
N LEU A 26 -1.69 9.07 -25.02
CA LEU A 26 -2.22 8.48 -23.81
C LEU A 26 -3.65 8.19 -24.25
N VAL A 27 -3.92 6.93 -24.60
CA VAL A 27 -5.27 6.51 -24.89
C VAL A 27 -5.89 6.78 -23.56
N ALA A 28 -6.62 7.88 -23.47
CA ALA A 28 -7.33 8.27 -22.28
C ALA A 28 -8.30 7.11 -22.10
N ARG A 29 -7.89 6.14 -21.30
CA ARG A 29 -8.74 5.04 -20.89
C ARG A 29 -10.01 5.74 -20.43
N GLU A 30 -11.15 5.37 -20.97
CA GLU A 30 -12.40 5.93 -20.46
C GLU A 30 -12.43 5.60 -18.97
N ILE A 31 -12.29 6.63 -18.15
CA ILE A 31 -12.35 6.51 -16.69
C ILE A 31 -13.83 6.60 -16.38
N GLU A 32 -14.42 5.46 -16.06
CA GLU A 32 -15.75 5.42 -15.48
C GLU A 32 -15.64 5.77 -14.00
N ILE A 33 -16.35 6.82 -13.57
CA ILE A 33 -16.51 7.15 -12.15
C ILE A 33 -17.71 6.37 -11.63
N ILE A 34 -17.45 5.39 -10.78
CA ILE A 34 -18.49 4.61 -10.10
C ILE A 34 -18.87 5.35 -8.82
N GLU A 35 -19.96 6.11 -8.84
CA GLU A 35 -20.40 6.91 -7.68
C GLU A 35 -21.07 6.06 -6.59
N SER A 36 -21.64 4.90 -6.95
CA SER A 36 -22.37 4.01 -6.04
C SER A 36 -22.03 2.56 -6.33
N PRO A 37 -20.81 2.12 -5.98
CA PRO A 37 -20.41 0.74 -6.16
C PRO A 37 -21.31 -0.19 -5.33
N GLU A 38 -21.57 -1.39 -5.84
CA GLU A 38 -22.22 -2.44 -5.05
C GLU A 38 -21.38 -2.76 -3.81
N VAL A 39 -22.03 -2.82 -2.65
CA VAL A 39 -21.40 -3.14 -1.37
C VAL A 39 -22.02 -4.41 -0.82
N THR A 40 -21.20 -5.47 -0.73
CA THR A 40 -21.63 -6.77 -0.19
C THR A 40 -20.80 -7.12 1.03
N LEU A 41 -21.44 -7.51 2.13
CA LEU A 41 -20.75 -8.12 3.27
C LEU A 41 -20.34 -9.54 2.90
N VAL A 42 -19.04 -9.84 2.97
CA VAL A 42 -18.45 -11.12 2.58
C VAL A 42 -18.33 -12.06 3.79
N ASP A 43 -17.77 -11.54 4.89
CA ASP A 43 -17.53 -12.30 6.13
C ASP A 43 -17.41 -11.32 7.32
N GLU A 44 -17.55 -11.84 8.54
CA GLU A 44 -17.41 -11.07 9.78
C GLU A 44 -16.76 -11.88 10.91
N GLU A 45 -16.08 -11.18 11.81
CA GLU A 45 -15.41 -11.75 12.97
C GLU A 45 -15.48 -10.74 14.12
N GLY A 46 -16.27 -11.03 15.15
CA GLY A 46 -16.53 -10.08 16.22
C GLY A 46 -17.07 -8.74 15.68
N ALA A 47 -16.32 -7.66 15.88
CA ALA A 47 -16.65 -6.33 15.36
C ALA A 47 -16.09 -6.07 13.93
N GLY A 48 -15.20 -6.93 13.46
CA GLY A 48 -14.56 -6.82 12.16
C GLY A 48 -15.46 -7.28 11.03
N LYS A 49 -15.45 -6.57 9.91
CA LYS A 49 -16.29 -6.82 8.74
C LYS A 49 -15.49 -6.72 7.47
N LEU A 50 -15.56 -7.76 6.64
CA LEU A 50 -15.00 -7.76 5.31
C LEU A 50 -16.09 -7.50 4.29
N TYR A 51 -15.95 -6.42 3.52
CA TYR A 51 -16.84 -6.07 2.43
C TYR A 51 -16.15 -6.28 1.08
N ARG A 52 -16.97 -6.48 0.06
CA ARG A 52 -16.63 -6.28 -1.35
C ARG A 52 -17.31 -5.00 -1.81
N VAL A 53 -16.53 -4.02 -2.25
CA VAL A 53 -17.01 -2.72 -2.78
C VAL A 53 -16.56 -2.62 -4.23
N GLY A 54 -17.46 -2.92 -5.17
CA GLY A 54 -17.07 -3.18 -6.55
C GLY A 54 -16.07 -4.34 -6.61
N GLU A 55 -14.88 -4.10 -7.17
CA GLU A 55 -13.81 -5.12 -7.23
C GLU A 55 -12.95 -5.15 -5.95
N HIS A 56 -13.01 -4.11 -5.11
CA HIS A 56 -12.08 -3.92 -4.01
C HIS A 56 -12.56 -4.61 -2.72
N PRO A 57 -11.69 -5.40 -2.06
CA PRO A 57 -11.96 -5.86 -0.70
C PRO A 57 -11.71 -4.71 0.28
N VAL A 58 -12.67 -4.48 1.17
CA VAL A 58 -12.62 -3.45 2.21
C VAL A 58 -12.79 -4.11 3.56
N LEU A 59 -11.71 -4.16 4.35
CA LEU A 59 -11.73 -4.70 5.70
C LEU A 59 -11.88 -3.56 6.71
N VAL A 60 -12.96 -3.59 7.48
CA VAL A 60 -13.18 -2.69 8.62
C VAL A 60 -12.91 -3.46 9.90
N MET A 61 -11.97 -2.96 10.70
CA MET A 61 -11.58 -3.54 11.99
C MET A 61 -11.90 -2.58 13.11
N GLU A 62 -12.31 -3.10 14.26
CA GLU A 62 -12.68 -2.28 15.40
C GLU A 62 -12.27 -2.95 16.72
N GLY A 63 -11.71 -2.16 17.64
CA GLY A 63 -11.34 -2.64 18.98
C GLY A 63 -9.93 -2.23 19.41
N THR A 64 -9.40 -2.97 20.38
CA THR A 64 -7.97 -2.91 20.77
C THR A 64 -7.07 -3.40 19.64
N PRO A 65 -5.76 -3.09 19.66
CA PRO A 65 -4.85 -3.54 18.60
C PRO A 65 -4.88 -5.07 18.41
N GLU A 66 -4.90 -5.83 19.51
CA GLU A 66 -4.98 -7.30 19.45
C GLU A 66 -6.28 -7.78 18.78
N GLU A 67 -7.44 -7.22 19.16
CA GLU A 67 -8.74 -7.58 18.58
C GLU A 67 -8.79 -7.25 17.08
N MET A 68 -8.30 -6.09 16.67
CA MET A 68 -8.23 -5.69 15.26
C MET A 68 -7.26 -6.60 14.48
N GLY A 69 -6.12 -6.94 15.08
CA GLY A 69 -5.18 -7.91 14.52
C GLY A 69 -5.84 -9.25 14.28
N TYR A 70 -6.57 -9.78 15.26
CA TYR A 70 -7.30 -11.05 15.13
C TYR A 70 -8.32 -11.03 13.99
N GLN A 71 -9.10 -9.94 13.89
CA GLN A 71 -10.06 -9.73 12.81
C GLN A 71 -9.34 -9.73 11.44
N HIS A 72 -8.22 -9.02 11.33
CA HIS A 72 -7.40 -8.98 10.12
C HIS A 72 -6.91 -10.37 9.71
N GLY A 73 -6.26 -11.06 10.65
CA GLY A 73 -5.68 -12.38 10.43
C GLY A 73 -6.72 -13.40 9.98
N ARG A 74 -7.92 -13.39 10.58
CA ARG A 74 -8.97 -14.34 10.25
C ARG A 74 -9.67 -13.98 8.93
N LEU A 75 -10.05 -12.73 8.74
CA LEU A 75 -10.90 -12.33 7.61
C LEU A 75 -10.13 -12.27 6.29
N LEU A 76 -8.82 -12.05 6.33
CA LEU A 76 -7.96 -12.04 5.14
C LEU A 76 -6.96 -13.21 5.11
N ALA A 77 -7.20 -14.27 5.88
CA ALA A 77 -6.23 -15.33 6.12
C ALA A 77 -5.59 -15.91 4.85
N ALA A 78 -6.42 -16.24 3.85
CA ALA A 78 -5.95 -16.80 2.58
C ALA A 78 -5.04 -15.84 1.80
N HIS A 79 -5.39 -14.55 1.77
CA HIS A 79 -4.61 -13.53 1.08
C HIS A 79 -3.30 -13.23 1.82
N ILE A 80 -3.33 -13.13 3.15
CA ILE A 80 -2.12 -12.96 3.97
C ILE A 80 -1.17 -14.15 3.76
N HIS A 81 -1.70 -15.38 3.79
CA HIS A 81 -0.91 -16.58 3.57
C HIS A 81 -0.29 -16.58 2.17
N ASN A 82 -1.06 -16.21 1.14
CA ASN A 82 -0.53 -16.08 -0.22
C ASN A 82 0.61 -15.06 -0.27
N VAL A 83 0.41 -13.83 0.22
CA VAL A 83 1.42 -12.76 0.24
C VAL A 83 2.73 -13.24 0.86
N LEU A 84 2.66 -13.95 1.99
CA LEU A 84 3.84 -14.36 2.77
C LEU A 84 4.53 -15.62 2.22
N THR A 85 3.79 -16.55 1.60
CA THR A 85 4.33 -17.87 1.25
C THR A 85 4.56 -18.09 -0.25
N GLN A 86 3.80 -17.43 -1.12
CA GLN A 86 3.82 -17.68 -2.57
C GLN A 86 3.91 -16.40 -3.42
N GLY A 87 3.27 -15.33 -2.95
CA GLY A 87 3.14 -14.06 -3.64
C GLY A 87 4.33 -13.13 -3.38
N TYR A 88 4.02 -11.95 -2.86
CA TYR A 88 4.95 -10.84 -2.86
C TYR A 88 6.21 -11.07 -2.03
N THR A 89 6.12 -11.61 -0.81
CA THR A 89 7.28 -11.72 0.08
C THR A 89 8.38 -12.62 -0.49
N PRO A 90 8.09 -13.84 -0.97
CA PRO A 90 9.10 -14.65 -1.67
C PRO A 90 9.71 -13.97 -2.88
N LYS A 91 8.90 -13.33 -3.71
CA LYS A 91 9.35 -12.68 -4.96
C LYS A 91 10.19 -11.42 -4.69
N ALA A 92 9.86 -10.70 -3.63
CA ALA A 92 10.58 -9.50 -3.22
C ALA A 92 11.90 -9.83 -2.51
N LEU A 93 11.97 -10.94 -1.78
CA LEU A 93 13.13 -11.29 -0.95
C LEU A 93 13.93 -12.46 -1.53
N TRP A 94 13.33 -13.64 -1.57
CA TRP A 94 14.06 -14.88 -1.90
C TRP A 94 14.49 -14.93 -3.36
N ASP A 95 13.61 -14.55 -4.30
CA ASP A 95 13.93 -14.52 -5.74
C ASP A 95 14.96 -13.44 -6.08
N ARG A 96 15.13 -12.47 -5.19
CA ARG A 96 16.15 -11.41 -5.29
C ARG A 96 17.44 -11.73 -4.53
N GLY A 97 17.56 -12.95 -4.00
CA GLY A 97 18.80 -13.46 -3.38
C GLY A 97 19.05 -12.99 -1.95
N TYR A 98 18.06 -12.41 -1.27
CA TYR A 98 18.19 -12.12 0.16
C TYR A 98 18.25 -13.43 0.95
N SER A 99 19.20 -13.57 1.88
CA SER A 99 19.22 -14.73 2.78
C SER A 99 18.17 -14.57 3.88
N ARG A 100 17.60 -15.69 4.34
CA ARG A 100 16.62 -15.68 5.43
C ARG A 100 17.23 -15.10 6.72
N GLU A 101 18.47 -15.44 7.01
CA GLU A 101 19.20 -14.96 8.18
C GLU A 101 19.34 -13.43 8.17
N TYR A 102 19.66 -12.85 7.01
CA TYR A 102 19.79 -11.40 6.86
C TYR A 102 18.44 -10.70 7.07
N VAL A 103 17.39 -11.17 6.40
CA VAL A 103 16.04 -10.59 6.48
C VAL A 103 15.52 -10.67 7.91
N MET A 104 15.63 -11.83 8.55
CA MET A 104 15.18 -12.03 9.93
C MET A 104 15.90 -11.08 10.88
N ALA A 105 17.22 -10.93 10.74
CA ALA A 105 18.02 -10.04 11.57
C ALA A 105 17.65 -8.56 11.37
N GLN A 106 17.36 -8.10 10.14
CA GLN A 106 16.91 -6.72 9.91
C GLN A 106 15.50 -6.50 10.45
N SER A 107 14.58 -7.42 10.18
CA SER A 107 13.20 -7.37 10.68
C SER A 107 13.16 -7.32 12.22
N GLU A 108 13.98 -8.13 12.90
CA GLU A 108 14.11 -8.12 14.36
C GLU A 108 14.68 -6.82 14.91
N ARG A 109 15.62 -6.17 14.20
CA ARG A 109 16.12 -4.85 14.60
C ARG A 109 15.02 -3.79 14.56
N MET A 110 14.17 -3.84 13.54
CA MET A 110 13.04 -2.91 13.40
C MET A 110 11.99 -3.15 14.49
N ASP A 111 11.73 -4.42 14.86
CA ASP A 111 10.76 -4.78 15.91
C ASP A 111 10.99 -4.01 17.21
N LYS A 112 12.24 -3.76 17.59
CA LYS A 112 12.62 -3.04 18.82
C LYS A 112 12.06 -1.61 18.89
N PHE A 113 11.75 -1.02 17.74
CA PHE A 113 11.22 0.33 17.63
C PHE A 113 9.71 0.38 17.42
N PHE A 114 9.05 -0.78 17.30
CA PHE A 114 7.60 -0.83 17.18
C PHE A 114 6.94 -0.33 18.47
N PRO A 115 5.89 0.50 18.38
CA PRO A 115 4.99 0.72 19.49
C PRO A 115 4.36 -0.60 19.94
N GLU A 116 4.04 -0.73 21.22
CA GLU A 116 3.46 -1.98 21.73
C GLU A 116 2.14 -2.35 21.05
N ALA A 117 1.33 -1.34 20.69
CA ALA A 117 0.10 -1.54 19.92
C ALA A 117 0.33 -2.31 18.61
N ILE A 118 1.45 -2.05 17.89
CA ILE A 118 1.77 -2.77 16.65
C ILE A 118 2.14 -4.22 16.95
N ARG A 119 2.88 -4.48 18.05
CA ARG A 119 3.21 -5.86 18.45
C ARG A 119 1.96 -6.63 18.88
N GLU A 120 1.04 -5.98 19.58
CA GLU A 120 -0.26 -6.55 19.94
C GLU A 120 -1.09 -6.91 18.71
N GLU A 121 -1.15 -6.01 17.73
CA GLU A 121 -1.88 -6.24 16.49
C GLU A 121 -1.26 -7.38 15.65
N LEU A 122 0.07 -7.44 15.55
CA LEU A 122 0.75 -8.57 14.89
C LEU A 122 0.48 -9.91 15.60
N ARG A 123 0.47 -9.94 16.94
CA ARG A 123 0.10 -11.14 17.70
C ARG A 123 -1.35 -11.55 17.46
N GLY A 124 -2.26 -10.57 17.45
CA GLY A 124 -3.65 -10.80 17.06
C GLY A 124 -3.75 -11.38 15.65
N LEU A 125 -3.01 -10.83 14.69
CA LEU A 125 -2.99 -11.28 13.31
C LEU A 125 -2.56 -12.74 13.16
N VAL A 126 -1.50 -13.15 13.87
CA VAL A 126 -1.11 -14.58 13.91
C VAL A 126 -2.21 -15.44 14.49
N ARG A 127 -2.84 -15.02 15.60
CA ARG A 127 -3.95 -15.78 16.20
C ARG A 127 -5.15 -15.90 15.25
N GLY A 128 -5.47 -14.84 14.52
CA GLY A 128 -6.54 -14.83 13.51
C GLY A 128 -6.23 -15.79 12.36
N LEU A 129 -5.00 -15.80 11.86
CA LEU A 129 -4.53 -16.76 10.84
C LEU A 129 -4.70 -18.20 11.31
N HIS A 130 -4.25 -18.48 12.54
CA HIS A 130 -4.34 -19.82 13.13
C HIS A 130 -5.79 -20.26 13.32
N ALA A 131 -6.67 -19.35 13.74
CA ALA A 131 -8.10 -19.62 13.86
C ALA A 131 -8.77 -19.93 12.51
N ALA A 132 -8.26 -19.36 11.42
CA ALA A 132 -8.69 -19.66 10.05
C ALA A 132 -8.04 -20.93 9.46
N GLY A 133 -7.19 -21.64 10.22
CA GLY A 133 -6.55 -22.89 9.81
C GLY A 133 -5.16 -22.75 9.20
N TYR A 134 -4.61 -21.54 9.11
CA TYR A 134 -3.26 -21.27 8.60
C TYR A 134 -2.25 -21.22 9.75
N THR A 135 -1.81 -22.40 10.21
CA THR A 135 -0.97 -22.53 11.42
C THR A 135 0.53 -22.56 11.16
N ASP A 136 0.95 -22.40 9.91
CA ASP A 136 2.35 -22.48 9.47
C ASP A 136 3.09 -21.14 9.51
N LEU A 137 2.40 -20.05 9.87
CA LEU A 137 2.97 -18.71 10.00
C LEU A 137 3.07 -18.29 11.47
N ALA A 138 4.20 -17.68 11.85
CA ALA A 138 4.44 -17.15 13.17
C ALA A 138 4.58 -15.61 13.17
N TYR A 139 4.82 -15.04 14.35
CA TYR A 139 4.99 -13.60 14.53
C TYR A 139 6.09 -13.03 13.63
N GLU A 140 7.18 -13.77 13.48
CA GLU A 140 8.32 -13.37 12.67
C GLU A 140 7.98 -13.30 11.18
N ASP A 141 7.16 -14.22 10.67
CA ASP A 141 6.74 -14.24 9.26
C ASP A 141 5.84 -13.03 8.95
N VAL A 142 4.86 -12.75 9.81
CA VAL A 142 3.97 -11.60 9.63
C VAL A 142 4.72 -10.27 9.83
N ARG A 143 5.71 -10.24 10.72
CA ARG A 143 6.61 -9.09 10.90
C ARG A 143 7.43 -8.83 9.64
N ILE A 144 7.93 -9.86 8.96
CA ILE A 144 8.58 -9.71 7.65
C ILE A 144 7.63 -9.04 6.66
N GLY A 145 6.35 -9.44 6.65
CA GLY A 145 5.32 -8.86 5.78
C GLY A 145 5.23 -7.32 5.82
N ILE A 146 5.49 -6.72 6.99
CA ILE A 146 5.44 -5.26 7.19
C ILE A 146 6.82 -4.57 7.22
N THR A 147 7.92 -5.33 7.32
CA THR A 147 9.29 -4.78 7.33
C THR A 147 10.01 -4.94 6.01
N GLN A 148 9.53 -5.83 5.13
CA GLN A 148 10.18 -6.15 3.86
C GLN A 148 10.49 -4.92 3.02
N ALA A 149 9.58 -3.95 2.91
CA ALA A 149 9.77 -2.77 2.07
C ALA A 149 11.03 -1.96 2.45
N GLU A 150 11.37 -1.92 3.74
CA GLU A 150 12.56 -1.22 4.27
C GLU A 150 13.83 -2.07 4.20
N ILE A 151 13.70 -3.39 4.03
CA ILE A 151 14.82 -4.32 3.87
C ILE A 151 15.29 -4.35 2.41
N LEU A 152 14.39 -4.07 1.47
CA LEU A 152 14.70 -4.09 0.05
C LEU A 152 15.69 -2.97 -0.30
N HIS A 153 16.79 -3.37 -0.93
CA HIS A 153 17.77 -2.47 -1.50
C HIS A 153 17.51 -2.40 -2.99
N PHE A 154 17.26 -1.20 -3.46
CA PHE A 154 17.01 -0.96 -4.87
C PHE A 154 18.16 -0.16 -5.47
N PRO A 155 18.50 -0.41 -6.75
CA PRO A 155 19.48 0.42 -7.43
C PRO A 155 18.97 1.86 -7.52
N PRO A 156 19.86 2.86 -7.70
CA PRO A 156 19.48 4.27 -7.80
C PRO A 156 18.36 4.55 -8.84
N ASP A 157 18.27 3.72 -9.87
CA ASP A 157 17.29 3.83 -10.96
C ASP A 157 16.18 2.74 -10.89
N GLY A 158 15.97 2.11 -9.73
CA GLY A 158 14.97 1.07 -9.50
C GLY A 158 13.79 1.52 -8.62
N PRO A 159 12.70 0.72 -8.53
CA PRO A 159 11.59 0.99 -7.61
C PRO A 159 12.07 1.04 -6.14
N PRO A 160 11.27 1.49 -5.16
CA PRO A 160 9.93 2.02 -5.31
C PRO A 160 9.97 3.46 -5.79
N ALA A 161 9.14 3.75 -6.79
CA ALA A 161 8.94 5.10 -7.29
C ALA A 161 7.57 5.60 -6.82
N CYS A 162 7.47 6.91 -6.62
CA CYS A 162 6.22 7.51 -6.26
C CYS A 162 6.09 8.94 -6.77
N SER A 163 4.84 9.32 -7.04
CA SER A 163 4.47 10.68 -7.42
C SER A 163 3.33 11.14 -6.53
N ASN A 164 3.47 12.34 -5.96
CA ASN A 164 2.48 12.94 -5.07
C ASN A 164 2.19 14.37 -5.49
N PHE A 165 0.94 14.79 -5.29
CA PHE A 165 0.60 16.21 -5.31
C PHE A 165 -0.44 16.51 -4.24
N ALA A 166 -0.35 17.71 -3.67
CA ALA A 166 -1.35 18.28 -2.80
C ALA A 166 -1.65 19.71 -3.26
N CYS A 167 -2.93 20.04 -3.39
CA CYS A 167 -3.42 21.35 -3.82
C CYS A 167 -4.60 21.77 -2.95
N TRP A 168 -4.61 23.00 -2.43
CA TRP A 168 -5.67 23.48 -1.52
C TRP A 168 -5.82 25.01 -1.53
N GLY A 169 -6.84 25.51 -0.82
CA GLY A 169 -7.07 26.94 -0.62
C GLY A 169 -7.38 27.65 -1.94
N LYS A 170 -6.68 28.75 -2.24
CA LYS A 170 -6.92 29.51 -3.48
C LYS A 170 -6.61 28.74 -4.77
N TRP A 171 -5.98 27.58 -4.67
CA TRP A 171 -5.60 26.73 -5.80
C TRP A 171 -6.64 25.67 -6.16
N THR A 172 -7.72 25.55 -5.38
CA THR A 172 -8.88 24.69 -5.64
C THR A 172 -10.15 25.52 -5.75
N THR A 173 -11.18 25.02 -6.45
CA THR A 173 -12.40 25.80 -6.76
C THR A 173 -13.27 26.12 -5.53
N ASP A 174 -13.08 25.38 -4.43
CA ASP A 174 -13.86 25.48 -3.20
C ASP A 174 -13.01 25.51 -1.94
N GLY A 175 -11.68 25.65 -2.07
CA GLY A 175 -10.75 25.70 -0.95
C GLY A 175 -10.39 24.35 -0.33
N ARG A 176 -11.05 23.24 -0.71
CA ARG A 176 -10.76 21.90 -0.17
C ARG A 176 -9.37 21.42 -0.58
N LEU A 177 -8.80 20.53 0.24
CA LEU A 177 -7.59 19.79 -0.09
C LEU A 177 -7.90 18.71 -1.14
N LEU A 178 -7.17 18.76 -2.25
CA LEU A 178 -7.03 17.66 -3.19
C LEU A 178 -5.64 17.05 -2.98
N HIS A 179 -5.59 15.78 -2.59
CA HIS A 179 -4.35 15.03 -2.46
C HIS A 179 -4.45 13.81 -3.36
N GLY A 180 -3.51 13.67 -4.29
CA GLY A 180 -3.39 12.50 -5.16
C GLY A 180 -1.99 11.91 -5.09
N ARG A 181 -1.94 10.59 -5.22
CA ARG A 181 -0.76 9.74 -5.06
C ARG A 181 -0.78 8.65 -6.12
N ASN A 182 0.37 8.44 -6.76
CA ASN A 182 0.70 7.18 -7.42
C ASN A 182 1.82 6.50 -6.62
N LEU A 183 1.58 5.25 -6.22
CA LEU A 183 2.61 4.35 -5.71
C LEU A 183 2.95 3.36 -6.81
N ASP A 184 4.15 3.47 -7.38
CA ASP A 184 4.60 2.57 -8.43
C ASP A 184 5.40 1.43 -7.79
N TRP A 185 4.82 0.23 -7.88
CA TRP A 185 5.41 -0.99 -7.35
C TRP A 185 5.64 -2.03 -8.46
N ASN A 186 6.48 -3.02 -8.17
CA ASN A 186 6.77 -4.08 -9.14
C ASN A 186 5.55 -4.99 -9.33
N ILE A 187 4.96 -4.96 -10.54
CA ILE A 187 3.82 -5.81 -10.92
C ILE A 187 4.16 -7.31 -10.95
N LYS A 188 5.44 -7.69 -11.12
CA LYS A 188 5.86 -9.10 -11.10
C LYS A 188 5.90 -9.69 -9.69
N GLY A 189 5.74 -8.84 -8.67
CA GLY A 189 5.64 -9.25 -7.28
C GLY A 189 4.22 -9.67 -6.87
N ASP A 190 3.22 -9.44 -7.71
CA ASP A 190 1.82 -9.84 -7.53
C ASP A 190 1.14 -9.31 -6.25
N LEU A 191 1.71 -8.30 -5.59
CA LEU A 191 1.10 -7.69 -4.40
C LEU A 191 -0.26 -7.06 -4.70
N GLN A 192 -0.46 -6.62 -5.95
CA GLN A 192 -1.73 -6.06 -6.41
C GLN A 192 -2.88 -7.06 -6.37
N ASP A 193 -2.60 -8.36 -6.45
CA ASP A 193 -3.63 -9.40 -6.47
C ASP A 193 -4.19 -9.67 -5.06
N ASP A 194 -3.42 -9.31 -4.03
CA ASP A 194 -3.81 -9.35 -2.61
C ASP A 194 -3.99 -7.94 -2.02
N HIS A 195 -4.33 -6.95 -2.85
CA HIS A 195 -4.62 -5.61 -2.39
C HIS A 195 -5.84 -5.58 -1.45
N ALA A 196 -5.84 -4.65 -0.51
CA ALA A 196 -6.99 -4.39 0.35
C ALA A 196 -7.06 -2.92 0.77
N ILE A 197 -8.28 -2.42 0.93
CA ILE A 197 -8.54 -1.19 1.66
C ILE A 197 -8.79 -1.59 3.10
N LEU A 198 -7.91 -1.14 3.99
CA LEU A 198 -7.93 -1.51 5.40
C LEU A 198 -8.35 -0.29 6.22
N ILE A 199 -9.34 -0.46 7.10
CA ILE A 199 -9.90 0.60 7.92
C ILE A 199 -9.81 0.18 9.39
N TRP A 200 -9.15 0.99 10.20
CA TRP A 200 -9.03 0.79 11.64
C TRP A 200 -9.97 1.73 12.38
N ARG A 201 -10.70 1.18 13.35
CA ARG A 201 -11.51 1.89 14.34
C ARG A 201 -10.99 1.56 15.74
N PRO A 202 -9.83 2.11 16.12
CA PRO A 202 -9.20 1.77 17.38
C PRO A 202 -10.04 2.24 18.58
N LYS A 203 -10.13 1.41 19.61
CA LYS A 203 -10.74 1.77 20.89
C LYS A 203 -9.95 2.91 21.54
N GLY A 204 -10.53 4.10 21.56
CA GLY A 204 -9.91 5.30 22.13
C GLY A 204 -8.89 6.01 21.23
N GLY A 205 -8.88 5.71 19.92
CA GLY A 205 -8.04 6.40 18.94
C GLY A 205 -8.84 7.02 17.80
N ILE A 206 -8.12 7.61 16.84
CA ILE A 206 -8.71 8.21 15.64
C ILE A 206 -8.87 7.12 14.56
N PRO A 207 -10.07 6.93 13.99
CA PRO A 207 -10.23 6.05 12.83
C PRO A 207 -9.38 6.50 11.65
N PHE A 208 -8.77 5.55 10.97
CA PHE A 208 -7.97 5.80 9.78
C PHE A 208 -8.09 4.66 8.78
N MET A 209 -7.76 4.94 7.53
CA MET A 209 -7.76 3.97 6.44
C MET A 209 -6.45 4.01 5.68
N MET A 210 -6.11 2.86 5.10
CA MET A 210 -4.94 2.69 4.25
C MET A 210 -5.34 1.92 2.99
N VAL A 211 -4.82 2.34 1.84
CA VAL A 211 -4.77 1.47 0.66
C VAL A 211 -3.49 0.67 0.79
N GLY A 212 -3.59 -0.65 0.79
CA GLY A 212 -2.47 -1.54 1.02
C GLY A 212 -2.75 -2.95 0.53
N TRP A 213 -2.32 -3.93 1.31
CA TRP A 213 -2.44 -5.35 1.01
C TRP A 213 -2.81 -6.14 2.26
N ALA A 214 -3.32 -7.35 2.06
CA ALA A 214 -3.63 -8.26 3.15
C ALA A 214 -2.39 -8.53 4.02
N GLY A 215 -2.51 -8.25 5.32
CA GLY A 215 -1.41 -8.41 6.30
C GLY A 215 -0.56 -7.14 6.51
N GLY A 216 -0.87 -6.05 5.80
CA GLY A 216 -0.23 -4.75 6.02
C GLY A 216 -0.74 -4.02 7.27
N LEU A 217 0.17 -3.59 8.15
CA LEU A 217 -0.13 -2.78 9.36
C LEU A 217 0.50 -1.36 9.30
N GLY A 218 1.09 -1.00 8.16
CA GLY A 218 1.63 0.32 7.87
C GLY A 218 1.28 0.76 6.46
N SER A 219 1.50 2.03 6.13
CA SER A 219 1.19 2.54 4.79
C SER A 219 2.03 3.72 4.35
N VAL A 220 2.06 3.88 3.04
CA VAL A 220 2.59 5.02 2.28
C VAL A 220 1.43 5.79 1.59
N SER A 221 0.18 5.42 1.85
CA SER A 221 -1.04 5.94 1.20
C SER A 221 -2.26 5.73 2.09
N GLY A 222 -2.74 6.80 2.73
CA GLY A 222 -3.87 6.70 3.66
C GLY A 222 -4.43 8.03 4.13
N MET A 223 -5.48 7.95 4.95
CA MET A 223 -6.09 9.14 5.56
C MET A 223 -6.77 8.82 6.90
N SER A 224 -6.89 9.82 7.76
CA SER A 224 -7.63 9.74 9.02
C SER A 224 -9.02 10.39 8.92
N SER A 225 -9.91 10.07 9.85
CA SER A 225 -11.22 10.72 9.96
C SER A 225 -11.13 12.21 10.34
N GLU A 226 -9.96 12.66 10.81
CA GLU A 226 -9.68 14.06 11.18
C GLU A 226 -9.06 14.86 10.02
N GLY A 227 -9.03 14.30 8.80
CA GLY A 227 -8.59 15.01 7.60
C GLY A 227 -7.07 15.05 7.39
N ILE A 228 -6.29 14.26 8.12
CA ILE A 228 -4.87 14.04 7.80
C ILE A 228 -4.80 13.05 6.65
N THR A 229 -3.98 13.35 5.65
CA THR A 229 -3.73 12.48 4.49
C THR A 229 -2.22 12.24 4.34
N ILE A 230 -1.83 11.03 3.96
CA ILE A 230 -0.45 10.61 3.76
C ILE A 230 -0.32 10.03 2.36
N GLY A 231 0.71 10.48 1.64
CA GLY A 231 1.06 10.08 0.29
C GLY A 231 2.53 10.33 0.08
#